data_AF-A0A523U8R1-F1
#
_entry.id   AF-A0A523U8R1-F1
#
_cell.length_a   1.000
_cell.length_b   1.000
_cell.length_c   1.000
_cell.angle_alpha   90.00
_cell.angle_beta   90.00
_cell.angle_gamma   90.00
#
_symmetry.space_group_name_H-M   'P 1'
#
loop_
_entity.id
_entity.type
_entity.pdbx_description
1 polymer ?
#
loop_
_entity_poly.entity_id
_entity_poly.type
_entity_poly.pdbx_seq_one_letter_code
_entity_poly.pdbx_strand_id
1 'polypeptide(L)'
;MGEKTPRNIILIGFSFTGKSRVGQEVARRLGWRFIDSDDQIVALAGKGIPDIFTLDGEERFRELERQVLEGVCEEKGFVIATGGGAVLDPRNRQLLAQSGVVICLEAKPRTIYERLLAAQKTNSVVRPLLAGTDPLRRIESLKMFRQSYYAMADWTVHTDNLAIDEVCDEVMHGWRQVSERWNQERRLITLFPPSPATARESDAPYCEGASFVVTTPTESYPVFVGWGLLDELGSRMHYAGLSDFANIISDEEVFLHYGARAADSLEQAGFAVEFFVVPPGEGTKTIDTAVKIYDWLVERRAERVHAIVALGGGMVGDLAGFVAATFLRGMPLVQVPTTLVAMADSSIGGKVAVNHPQAKNLIGAFYQPRLVLTDVSTLSTLPRRELTSGWAEVIKHALILDPEFLEFLESHTERLVNLEVEATTEAVRRSAALKAKVVSEDEKERGRRMILNYGHTIAHGLEAATEYERLFHGEAVAIGMMGAAMLSERLGLISKDIVERQRKLIQRFGLPTCCSDVDRAGVLKAMELDKKVREGAVRWVLLKDIGQPIFREDVLLEEVVSVLEELLT
;
A
#
# COMPACT_ATOMS: atom_id res chain seq x y z
N MET A 1 48.53 -21.23 23.54
CA MET A 1 47.08 -20.92 23.55
C MET A 1 46.96 -19.41 23.62
N GLY A 2 46.77 -18.74 22.47
CA GLY A 2 46.73 -17.29 22.38
C GLY A 2 45.29 -16.77 22.41
N GLU A 3 45.04 -15.79 23.28
CA GLU A 3 43.75 -15.11 23.48
C GLU A 3 43.13 -14.66 22.15
N LYS A 4 41.87 -15.07 21.89
CA LYS A 4 41.06 -14.57 20.78
C LYS A 4 39.88 -13.77 21.33
N THR A 5 40.16 -12.64 21.96
CA THR A 5 39.15 -11.62 22.23
C THR A 5 38.78 -10.91 20.92
N PRO A 6 37.51 -10.53 20.70
CA PRO A 6 37.10 -9.81 19.50
C PRO A 6 37.79 -8.45 19.45
N ARG A 7 38.15 -8.06 18.23
CA ARG A 7 39.21 -7.08 18.01
C ARG A 7 38.71 -5.65 17.87
N ASN A 8 37.43 -5.46 17.51
CA ASN A 8 36.80 -4.15 17.34
C ASN A 8 35.33 -4.16 17.84
N ILE A 9 34.79 -2.96 18.10
CA ILE A 9 33.35 -2.73 18.25
C ILE A 9 32.86 -2.06 16.96
N ILE A 10 31.85 -2.64 16.32
CA ILE A 10 31.32 -2.14 15.06
C ILE A 10 29.90 -1.67 15.29
N LEU A 11 29.65 -0.38 15.06
CA LEU A 11 28.34 0.23 15.21
C LEU A 11 27.66 0.34 13.84
N ILE A 12 26.58 -0.42 13.67
CA ILE A 12 25.68 -0.36 12.51
C ILE A 12 24.32 0.22 12.92
N GLY A 13 23.44 0.44 11.94
CA GLY A 13 22.08 0.93 12.14
C GLY A 13 21.78 2.17 11.30
N PHE A 14 20.52 2.62 11.33
CA PHE A 14 20.06 3.73 10.51
C PHE A 14 20.80 5.05 10.82
N SER A 15 20.84 6.01 9.89
CA SER A 15 21.40 7.34 10.19
C SER A 15 20.67 8.00 11.37
N PHE A 16 21.34 8.86 12.14
CA PHE A 16 20.77 9.52 13.34
C PHE A 16 20.33 8.60 14.50
N THR A 17 20.71 7.33 14.51
CA THR A 17 20.59 6.46 15.71
C THR A 17 21.65 6.76 16.78
N GLY A 18 22.66 7.58 16.46
CA GLY A 18 23.67 8.05 17.41
C GLY A 18 25.07 7.44 17.25
N LYS A 19 25.30 6.63 16.20
CA LYS A 19 26.54 5.86 15.98
C LYS A 19 27.83 6.64 16.18
N SER A 20 28.00 7.79 15.53
CA SER A 20 29.25 8.57 15.61
C SER A 20 29.50 9.10 17.04
N ARG A 21 28.45 9.64 17.68
CA ARG A 21 28.57 10.21 19.04
C ARG A 21 28.79 9.13 20.10
N VAL A 22 28.04 8.02 20.02
CA VAL A 22 28.22 6.85 20.90
C VAL A 22 29.59 6.23 20.67
N GLY A 23 30.01 6.07 19.42
CA GLY A 23 31.29 5.46 19.08
C GLY A 23 32.49 6.26 19.60
N GLN A 24 32.46 7.59 19.49
CA GLN A 24 33.49 8.47 20.06
C GLN A 24 33.61 8.30 21.58
N GLU A 25 32.48 8.27 22.28
CA GLU A 25 32.45 8.17 23.74
C GLU A 25 32.86 6.77 24.22
N VAL A 26 32.39 5.70 23.57
CA VAL A 26 32.82 4.32 23.86
C VAL A 26 34.33 4.17 23.63
N ALA A 27 34.86 4.70 22.52
CA ALA A 27 36.30 4.67 22.25
C ALA A 27 37.08 5.40 23.35
N ARG A 28 36.62 6.59 23.76
CA ARG A 28 37.23 7.36 24.86
C ARG A 28 37.25 6.57 26.17
N ARG A 29 36.13 5.91 26.53
CA ARG A 29 36.02 5.10 27.76
C ARG A 29 36.93 3.87 27.75
N LEU A 30 37.13 3.27 26.59
CA LEU A 30 37.98 2.08 26.43
C LEU A 30 39.46 2.42 26.18
N GLY A 31 39.80 3.69 25.94
CA GLY A 31 41.14 4.09 25.49
C GLY A 31 41.45 3.62 24.06
N TRP A 32 40.41 3.40 23.25
CA TRP A 32 40.45 2.88 21.89
C TRP A 32 40.38 4.03 20.88
N ARG A 33 40.64 3.73 19.60
CA ARG A 33 40.53 4.71 18.52
C ARG A 33 39.13 4.67 17.90
N PHE A 34 38.53 5.82 17.65
CA PHE A 34 37.26 5.93 16.96
C PHE A 34 37.48 6.19 15.47
N ILE A 35 36.72 5.52 14.61
CA ILE A 35 36.63 5.78 13.17
C ILE A 35 35.16 5.86 12.76
N ASP A 36 34.83 6.88 11.97
CA ASP A 36 33.59 6.94 11.19
C ASP A 36 33.92 6.64 9.73
N SER A 37 33.29 5.61 9.15
CA SER A 37 33.57 5.21 7.76
C SER A 37 33.19 6.30 6.77
N ASP A 38 32.12 7.06 7.04
CA ASP A 38 31.65 8.12 6.14
C ASP A 38 32.71 9.24 6.05
N ASP A 39 33.36 9.59 7.17
CA ASP A 39 34.44 10.57 7.21
C ASP A 39 35.69 10.09 6.45
N GLN A 40 36.01 8.79 6.53
CA GLN A 40 37.11 8.19 5.78
C GLN A 40 36.83 8.17 4.27
N ILE A 41 35.58 7.90 3.86
CA ILE A 41 35.18 7.98 2.44
C ILE A 41 35.36 9.41 1.92
N VAL A 42 34.92 10.42 2.67
CA VAL A 42 35.11 11.84 2.29
C VAL A 42 36.59 12.19 2.17
N ALA A 43 37.42 11.76 3.13
CA ALA A 43 38.86 11.99 3.09
C ALA A 43 39.54 11.32 1.88
N LEU A 44 39.12 10.09 1.54
CA LEU A 44 39.65 9.33 0.40
C LEU A 44 39.20 9.91 -0.95
N ALA A 45 37.94 10.34 -1.05
CA ALA A 45 37.38 10.89 -2.28
C ALA A 45 37.76 12.36 -2.53
N GLY A 46 38.14 13.09 -1.47
CA GLY A 46 38.45 14.52 -1.53
C GLY A 46 37.23 15.42 -1.76
N LYS A 47 36.00 14.89 -1.63
CA LYS A 47 34.74 15.60 -1.82
C LYS A 47 33.62 15.01 -0.95
N GLY A 48 32.56 15.78 -0.73
CA GLY A 48 31.45 15.35 0.12
C GLY A 48 30.69 14.17 -0.50
N ILE A 49 30.11 13.30 0.34
CA ILE A 49 29.28 12.18 -0.11
C ILE A 49 28.20 12.60 -1.13
N PRO A 50 27.46 13.72 -0.95
CA PRO A 50 26.50 14.18 -1.97
C PRO A 50 27.12 14.39 -3.36
N ASP A 51 28.33 14.93 -3.41
CA ASP A 51 29.06 15.19 -4.64
C ASP A 51 29.57 13.88 -5.26
N ILE A 52 29.94 12.88 -4.45
CA ILE A 52 30.30 11.53 -4.95
C ILE A 52 29.11 10.91 -5.68
N PHE A 53 27.93 10.90 -5.04
CA PHE A 53 26.72 10.35 -5.67
C PHE A 53 26.33 11.09 -6.95
N THR A 54 26.45 12.42 -6.95
CA THR A 54 26.05 13.25 -8.09
C THR A 54 27.03 13.18 -9.26
N LEU A 55 28.34 13.21 -8.97
CA LEU A 55 29.39 13.30 -9.99
C LEU A 55 29.93 11.94 -10.44
N ASP A 56 30.00 10.97 -9.53
CA ASP A 56 30.66 9.68 -9.77
C ASP A 56 29.68 8.49 -9.73
N GLY A 57 28.45 8.69 -9.26
CA GLY A 57 27.41 7.68 -9.15
C GLY A 57 27.52 6.78 -7.90
N GLU A 58 26.46 6.03 -7.63
CA GLU A 58 26.36 5.14 -6.46
C GLU A 58 27.38 3.99 -6.51
N GLU A 59 27.66 3.43 -7.68
CA GLU A 59 28.60 2.31 -7.81
C GLU A 59 30.00 2.69 -7.31
N ARG A 60 30.47 3.89 -7.65
CA ARG A 60 31.74 4.41 -7.16
C ARG A 60 31.73 4.64 -5.65
N PHE A 61 30.62 5.17 -5.10
CA PHE A 61 30.47 5.31 -3.66
C PHE A 61 30.57 3.96 -2.95
N ARG A 62 29.91 2.91 -3.46
CA ARG A 62 29.96 1.55 -2.88
C ARG A 62 31.36 0.93 -2.97
N GLU A 63 32.08 1.20 -4.06
CA GLU A 63 33.48 0.78 -4.17
C GLU A 63 34.37 1.44 -3.11
N LEU A 64 34.23 2.76 -2.91
CA LEU A 64 34.95 3.50 -1.87
C LEU A 64 34.56 3.04 -0.45
N GLU A 65 33.27 2.81 -0.20
CA GLU A 65 32.76 2.29 1.07
C GLU A 65 33.41 0.94 1.41
N ARG A 66 33.49 0.04 0.43
CA ARG A 66 34.18 -1.26 0.59
C ARG A 66 35.67 -1.09 0.84
N GLN A 67 36.36 -0.26 0.05
CA GLN A 67 37.81 -0.03 0.20
C GLN A 67 38.15 0.52 1.59
N VAL A 68 37.35 1.46 2.10
CA VAL A 68 37.50 2.00 3.45
C VAL A 68 37.28 0.90 4.49
N LEU A 69 36.23 0.10 4.36
CA LEU A 69 35.93 -0.98 5.30
C LEU A 69 37.01 -2.08 5.32
N GLU A 70 37.57 -2.43 4.16
CA GLU A 70 38.71 -3.36 4.06
C GLU A 70 39.89 -2.87 4.91
N GLY A 71 40.28 -1.58 4.80
CA GLY A 71 41.39 -1.02 5.57
C GLY A 71 41.11 -0.91 7.07
N VAL A 72 39.95 -0.38 7.48
CA VAL A 72 39.66 -0.14 8.91
C VAL A 72 39.39 -1.44 9.68
N CYS A 73 38.95 -2.51 8.99
CA CYS A 73 38.66 -3.79 9.62
C CYS A 73 39.90 -4.66 9.87
N GLU A 74 41.05 -4.36 9.26
CA GLU A 74 42.31 -5.06 9.53
C GLU A 74 42.92 -4.68 10.88
N GLU A 75 42.63 -3.45 11.33
CA GLU A 75 43.12 -2.88 12.57
C GLU A 75 42.44 -3.47 13.82
N LYS A 76 42.99 -3.21 15.01
CA LYS A 76 42.45 -3.71 16.29
C LYS A 76 42.35 -2.59 17.33
N GLY A 77 41.41 -2.75 18.26
CA GLY A 77 41.16 -1.75 19.31
C GLY A 77 40.46 -0.51 18.76
N PHE A 78 39.60 -0.69 17.75
CA PHE A 78 38.80 0.37 17.17
C PHE A 78 37.32 0.25 17.53
N VAL A 79 36.69 1.41 17.66
CA VAL A 79 35.24 1.55 17.58
C VAL A 79 34.91 2.16 16.22
N ILE A 80 34.25 1.38 15.38
CA ILE A 80 34.00 1.71 13.97
C ILE A 80 32.52 2.01 13.80
N ALA A 81 32.15 3.24 13.47
CA ALA A 81 30.80 3.58 13.04
C ALA A 81 30.71 3.47 11.52
N THR A 82 29.70 2.77 11.00
CA THR A 82 29.51 2.58 9.56
C THR A 82 28.43 3.49 8.99
N GLY A 83 28.48 3.74 7.68
CA GLY A 83 27.36 4.25 6.90
C GLY A 83 26.12 3.37 7.06
N GLY A 84 24.93 3.97 6.98
CA GLY A 84 23.67 3.25 7.19
C GLY A 84 23.38 2.17 6.13
N GLY A 85 23.94 2.33 4.93
CA GLY A 85 23.83 1.38 3.81
C GLY A 85 24.98 0.37 3.71
N ALA A 86 26.02 0.50 4.54
CA ALA A 86 27.23 -0.34 4.46
C ALA A 86 26.92 -1.84 4.55
N VAL A 87 25.88 -2.21 5.30
CA VAL A 87 25.44 -3.60 5.48
C VAL A 87 24.69 -4.18 4.30
N LEU A 88 24.41 -3.43 3.24
CA LEU A 88 23.73 -3.94 2.04
C LEU A 88 24.66 -4.83 1.19
N ASP A 89 25.96 -4.54 1.15
CA ASP A 89 26.95 -5.38 0.46
C ASP A 89 27.30 -6.62 1.31
N PRO A 90 27.13 -7.85 0.80
CA PRO A 90 27.51 -9.08 1.50
C PRO A 90 28.98 -9.13 1.91
N ARG A 91 29.88 -8.53 1.11
CA ARG A 91 31.32 -8.49 1.40
C ARG A 91 31.60 -7.62 2.62
N ASN A 92 30.94 -6.47 2.72
CA ASN A 92 31.04 -5.60 3.89
C ASN A 92 30.55 -6.33 5.14
N ARG A 93 29.38 -7.01 5.07
CA ARG A 93 28.89 -7.81 6.22
C ARG A 93 29.91 -8.85 6.69
N GLN A 94 30.54 -9.54 5.75
CA GLN A 94 31.57 -10.53 6.07
C GLN A 94 32.79 -9.90 6.73
N LEU A 95 33.28 -8.77 6.23
CA LEU A 95 34.41 -8.02 6.81
C LEU A 95 34.10 -7.58 8.24
N LEU A 96 32.92 -6.96 8.44
CA LEU A 96 32.48 -6.50 9.76
C LEU A 96 32.41 -7.68 10.75
N ALA A 97 31.76 -8.78 10.36
CA ALA A 97 31.62 -9.96 11.22
C ALA A 97 32.94 -10.70 11.51
N GLN A 98 33.98 -10.51 10.70
CA GLN A 98 35.32 -11.06 10.94
C GLN A 98 36.18 -10.15 11.83
N SER A 99 35.94 -8.84 11.74
CA SER A 99 36.70 -7.80 12.43
C SER A 99 36.35 -7.66 13.90
N GLY A 100 35.06 -7.70 14.26
CA GLY A 100 34.63 -7.42 15.62
C GLY A 100 33.20 -7.81 15.92
N VAL A 101 32.73 -7.40 17.10
CA VAL A 101 31.32 -7.56 17.49
C VAL A 101 30.51 -6.47 16.79
N VAL A 102 29.49 -6.89 16.04
CA VAL A 102 28.58 -6.01 15.31
C VAL A 102 27.40 -5.66 16.21
N ILE A 103 27.27 -4.39 16.55
CA ILE A 103 26.23 -3.86 17.42
C ILE A 103 25.35 -2.89 16.62
N CYS A 104 24.05 -3.18 16.54
CA CYS A 104 23.08 -2.29 15.91
C CYS A 104 22.56 -1.26 16.92
N LEU A 105 22.70 0.03 16.60
CA LEU A 105 21.97 1.09 17.28
C LEU A 105 20.63 1.31 16.58
N GLU A 106 19.55 0.98 17.28
CA GLU A 106 18.18 0.99 16.78
C GLU A 106 17.40 2.18 17.36
N ALA A 107 16.51 2.77 16.57
CA ALA A 107 15.61 3.83 17.00
C ALA A 107 14.35 3.84 16.13
N LYS A 108 13.21 4.26 16.71
CA LYS A 108 11.97 4.44 15.95
C LYS A 108 12.17 5.50 14.86
N PRO A 109 11.50 5.36 13.69
CA PRO A 109 11.54 6.35 12.61
C PRO A 109 11.27 7.79 13.08
N ARG A 110 10.31 7.97 13.99
CA ARG A 110 9.99 9.26 14.59
C ARG A 110 11.14 9.86 15.40
N THR A 111 11.83 9.05 16.21
CA THR A 111 13.00 9.49 16.97
C THR A 111 14.13 9.91 16.06
N ILE A 112 14.36 9.15 14.98
CA ILE A 112 15.35 9.47 13.94
C ILE A 112 15.02 10.81 13.29
N TYR A 113 13.75 11.02 12.94
CA TYR A 113 13.26 12.26 12.34
C TYR A 113 13.40 13.47 13.28
N GLU A 114 13.05 13.33 14.56
CA GLU A 114 13.21 14.39 15.55
C GLU A 114 14.68 14.79 15.76
N ARG A 115 15.59 13.80 15.82
CA ARG A 115 17.04 14.02 15.91
C ARG A 115 17.61 14.70 14.66
N LEU A 116 17.11 14.33 13.49
CA LEU A 116 17.45 14.97 12.22
C LEU A 116 17.05 16.46 12.22
N LEU A 117 15.81 16.78 12.60
CA LEU A 117 15.33 18.17 12.66
C LEU A 117 16.16 19.01 13.63
N ALA A 118 16.55 18.44 14.76
CA ALA A 118 17.45 19.11 15.71
C ALA A 118 18.83 19.40 15.10
N ALA A 119 19.37 18.48 14.29
CA ALA A 119 20.68 18.64 13.64
C ALA A 119 20.68 19.62 12.45
N GLN A 120 19.57 19.76 11.72
CA GLN A 120 19.45 20.74 10.63
C GLN A 120 19.51 22.19 11.13
N LYS A 121 19.14 22.44 12.39
CA LYS A 121 19.27 23.77 13.02
C LYS A 121 20.72 24.16 13.32
N THR A 122 21.66 23.20 13.30
CA THR A 122 23.05 23.40 13.74
C THR A 122 24.11 23.17 12.66
N ASN A 123 23.81 22.46 11.56
CA ASN A 123 24.73 22.23 10.43
C ASN A 123 24.04 22.41 9.07
N SER A 124 24.74 23.06 8.14
CA SER A 124 24.26 23.39 6.78
C SER A 124 24.31 22.24 5.76
N VAL A 125 24.69 21.02 6.16
CA VAL A 125 24.78 19.88 5.24
C VAL A 125 23.45 19.14 5.17
N VAL A 126 22.63 19.53 4.20
CA VAL A 126 21.44 18.79 3.79
C VAL A 126 21.89 17.43 3.24
N ARG A 127 21.54 16.33 3.91
CA ARG A 127 21.77 14.98 3.37
C ARG A 127 20.78 14.73 2.21
N PRO A 128 21.24 14.28 1.02
CA PRO A 128 20.38 13.99 -0.15
C PRO A 128 19.29 12.95 0.13
N LEU A 129 19.54 12.06 1.09
CA LEU A 129 18.64 10.98 1.54
C LEU A 129 17.30 11.46 2.10
N LEU A 130 17.09 12.77 2.29
CA LEU A 130 15.90 13.37 2.92
C LEU A 130 15.39 14.60 2.17
N ALA A 131 15.90 14.86 0.96
CA ALA A 131 15.29 15.82 0.05
C ALA A 131 13.91 15.28 -0.37
N GLY A 132 12.85 16.08 -0.17
CA GLY A 132 11.47 15.69 -0.47
C GLY A 132 10.44 16.33 0.48
N THR A 133 9.16 16.09 0.20
CA THR A 133 8.02 16.68 0.94
C THR A 133 7.67 15.95 2.23
N ASP A 134 8.13 14.71 2.45
CA ASP A 134 7.89 13.92 3.67
C ASP A 134 9.12 13.10 4.12
N PRO A 135 10.03 13.69 4.92
CA PRO A 135 11.25 13.01 5.35
C PRO A 135 11.01 11.86 6.34
N LEU A 136 9.92 11.88 7.14
CA LEU A 136 9.62 10.83 8.11
C LEU A 136 9.28 9.52 7.41
N ARG A 137 8.43 9.55 6.38
CA ARG A 137 8.10 8.35 5.59
C ARG A 137 9.28 7.78 4.83
N ARG A 138 10.20 8.64 4.36
CA ARG A 138 11.44 8.19 3.73
C ARG A 138 12.33 7.43 4.72
N ILE A 139 12.38 7.87 5.97
CA ILE A 139 13.03 7.14 7.06
C ILE A 139 12.34 5.78 7.29
N GLU A 140 11.01 5.75 7.37
CA GLU A 140 10.24 4.51 7.57
C GLU A 140 10.53 3.47 6.49
N SER A 141 10.47 3.87 5.22
CA SER A 141 10.64 2.99 4.06
C SER A 141 12.08 2.44 3.97
N LEU A 142 13.08 3.32 4.06
CA LEU A 142 14.49 2.91 4.03
C LEU A 142 14.84 2.03 5.23
N LYS A 143 14.28 2.33 6.42
CA LYS A 143 14.51 1.52 7.61
C LYS A 143 13.86 0.14 7.49
N MET A 144 12.62 0.06 6.99
CA MET A 144 11.93 -1.20 6.75
C MET A 144 12.72 -2.10 5.80
N PHE A 145 13.19 -1.55 4.68
CA PHE A 145 14.05 -2.26 3.72
C PHE A 145 15.34 -2.76 4.38
N ARG A 146 16.00 -1.93 5.19
CA ARG A 146 17.28 -2.26 5.83
C ARG A 146 17.15 -3.15 7.08
N GLN A 147 15.95 -3.33 7.62
CA GLN A 147 15.74 -3.95 8.91
C GLN A 147 16.25 -5.39 8.96
N SER A 148 16.04 -6.16 7.88
CA SER A 148 16.52 -7.55 7.78
C SER A 148 18.04 -7.64 7.88
N TYR A 149 18.77 -6.64 7.38
CA TYR A 149 20.22 -6.56 7.47
C TYR A 149 20.68 -6.10 8.86
N TYR A 150 19.99 -5.12 9.47
CA TYR A 150 20.30 -4.68 10.83
C TYR A 150 20.05 -5.77 11.88
N ALA A 151 19.02 -6.60 11.69
CA ALA A 151 18.71 -7.73 12.54
C ALA A 151 19.80 -8.82 12.57
N MET A 152 20.77 -8.77 11.65
CA MET A 152 21.93 -9.69 11.63
C MET A 152 23.03 -9.31 12.64
N ALA A 153 22.88 -8.20 13.38
CA ALA A 153 23.86 -7.79 14.39
C ALA A 153 23.96 -8.81 15.54
N ASP A 154 25.15 -8.91 16.14
CA ASP A 154 25.40 -9.74 17.32
C ASP A 154 24.69 -9.20 18.56
N TRP A 155 24.45 -7.89 18.61
CA TRP A 155 23.74 -7.21 19.69
C TRP A 155 22.94 -6.02 19.16
N THR A 156 21.82 -5.67 19.78
CA THR A 156 21.01 -4.50 19.41
C THR A 156 20.74 -3.63 20.63
N VAL A 157 20.96 -2.33 20.50
CA VAL A 157 20.69 -1.32 21.54
C VAL A 157 19.62 -0.37 21.04
N HIS A 158 18.47 -0.34 21.72
CA HIS A 158 17.39 0.59 21.43
C HIS A 158 17.65 1.95 22.07
N THR A 159 17.83 2.99 21.25
CA THR A 159 18.33 4.29 21.69
C THR A 159 17.23 5.32 21.98
N ASP A 160 15.94 4.97 21.81
CA ASP A 160 14.83 5.93 21.83
C ASP A 160 14.73 6.73 23.14
N ASN A 161 14.90 6.07 24.28
CA ASN A 161 14.68 6.65 25.61
C ASN A 161 15.92 6.59 26.51
N LEU A 162 17.11 6.44 25.92
CA LEU A 162 18.37 6.32 26.65
C LEU A 162 19.22 7.56 26.46
N ALA A 163 19.80 8.05 27.56
CA ALA A 163 20.89 8.99 27.52
C ALA A 163 22.13 8.35 26.87
N ILE A 164 23.02 9.17 26.33
CA ILE A 164 24.20 8.67 25.61
C ILE A 164 25.07 7.79 26.50
N ASP A 165 25.20 8.14 27.77
CA ASP A 165 26.00 7.36 28.71
C ASP A 165 25.40 5.96 28.91
N GLU A 166 24.07 5.83 28.98
CA GLU A 166 23.36 4.55 29.07
C GLU A 166 23.52 3.74 27.78
N VAL A 167 23.42 4.38 26.61
CA VAL A 167 23.68 3.70 25.32
C VAL A 167 25.13 3.19 25.24
N CYS A 168 26.10 3.97 25.73
CA CYS A 168 27.50 3.55 25.76
C CYS A 168 27.72 2.35 26.69
N ASP A 169 27.06 2.35 27.85
CA ASP A 169 27.13 1.24 28.80
C ASP A 169 26.52 -0.04 28.21
N GLU A 170 25.39 0.06 27.51
CA GLU A 170 24.77 -1.06 26.79
C GLU A 170 25.65 -1.59 25.64
N VAL A 171 26.30 -0.70 24.88
CA VAL A 171 27.25 -1.09 23.82
C VAL A 171 28.44 -1.86 24.42
N MET A 172 29.04 -1.34 25.49
CA MET A 172 30.16 -2.01 26.16
C MET A 172 29.72 -3.34 26.81
N HIS A 173 28.50 -3.39 27.36
CA HIS A 173 27.92 -4.60 27.91
C HIS A 173 27.73 -5.67 26.84
N GLY A 174 27.06 -5.32 25.73
CA GLY A 174 26.86 -6.20 24.57
C GLY A 174 28.18 -6.70 24.00
N TRP A 175 29.17 -5.82 23.86
CA TRP A 175 30.51 -6.22 23.44
C TRP A 175 31.11 -7.26 24.40
N ARG A 176 31.12 -7.06 25.72
CA ARG A 176 31.66 -8.03 26.69
C ARG A 176 30.93 -9.38 26.62
N GLN A 177 29.60 -9.37 26.59
CA GLN A 177 28.78 -10.58 26.55
C GLN A 177 29.05 -11.42 25.29
N VAL A 178 29.10 -10.78 24.12
CA VAL A 178 29.39 -11.47 22.86
C VAL A 178 30.86 -11.90 22.80
N SER A 179 31.77 -11.07 23.32
CA SER A 179 33.21 -11.36 23.38
C SER A 179 33.54 -12.63 24.16
N GLU A 180 32.88 -12.83 25.30
CA GLU A 180 33.08 -14.00 26.15
C GLU A 180 32.69 -15.31 25.42
N ARG A 181 31.67 -15.24 24.56
CA ARG A 181 31.17 -16.38 23.77
C ARG A 181 31.90 -16.59 22.44
N TRP A 182 32.67 -15.60 22.00
CA TRP A 182 33.33 -15.55 20.69
C TRP A 182 34.23 -16.76 20.38
N ASN A 183 34.82 -17.37 21.42
CA ASN A 183 35.70 -18.54 21.28
C ASN A 183 35.02 -19.90 21.42
N GLN A 184 33.81 -19.98 21.96
CA GLN A 184 33.19 -21.25 22.36
C GLN A 184 32.23 -21.82 21.29
N GLU A 185 31.58 -20.99 20.48
CA GLU A 185 30.43 -21.42 19.67
C GLU A 185 30.52 -21.16 18.15
N ARG A 186 31.66 -20.70 17.60
CA ARG A 186 31.78 -20.51 16.13
C ARG A 186 31.91 -21.82 15.31
N ARG A 187 31.31 -22.92 15.79
CA ARG A 187 30.94 -24.07 14.96
C ARG A 187 29.57 -23.77 14.32
N LEU A 188 29.61 -23.42 13.03
CA LEU A 188 28.49 -23.53 12.09
C LEU A 188 27.32 -22.56 12.31
N ILE A 189 27.54 -21.27 12.05
CA ILE A 189 26.51 -20.52 11.31
C ILE A 189 26.95 -20.52 9.86
N THR A 190 26.68 -21.65 9.23
CA THR A 190 26.79 -21.86 7.80
C THR A 190 25.78 -20.94 7.12
N LEU A 191 26.32 -19.99 6.34
CA LEU A 191 25.87 -19.63 5.00
C LEU A 191 24.39 -19.21 4.90
N PHE A 192 24.22 -17.90 5.10
CA PHE A 192 23.50 -17.01 4.19
C PHE A 192 22.80 -17.71 3.01
N PRO A 193 21.46 -17.61 2.85
CA PRO A 193 20.90 -17.85 1.52
C PRO A 193 21.60 -16.91 0.53
N PRO A 194 21.83 -17.34 -0.73
CA PRO A 194 22.29 -16.43 -1.76
C PRO A 194 21.16 -15.41 -2.00
N SER A 195 21.23 -14.27 -1.32
CA SER A 195 20.52 -13.09 -1.80
C SER A 195 21.15 -12.73 -3.14
N PRO A 196 20.37 -12.44 -4.19
CA PRO A 196 20.92 -11.91 -5.43
C PRO A 196 21.65 -10.58 -5.14
N ALA A 197 22.47 -10.18 -6.11
CA ALA A 197 23.49 -9.13 -6.15
C ALA A 197 23.30 -7.87 -5.25
N THR A 198 24.42 -7.17 -5.02
CA THR A 198 24.53 -5.83 -4.40
C THR A 198 23.24 -4.99 -4.42
N ALA A 199 22.49 -4.99 -3.32
CA ALA A 199 21.30 -4.16 -3.17
C ALA A 199 21.70 -2.67 -3.10
N ARG A 200 21.10 -1.86 -3.97
CA ARG A 200 21.35 -0.41 -4.10
C ARG A 200 20.35 0.37 -3.26
N GLU A 201 20.70 1.60 -2.90
CA GLU A 201 19.77 2.52 -2.21
C GLU A 201 18.54 2.87 -3.05
N SER A 202 18.66 2.78 -4.38
CA SER A 202 17.57 2.87 -5.34
C SER A 202 16.51 1.78 -5.20
N ASP A 203 16.81 0.68 -4.51
CA ASP A 203 15.94 -0.49 -4.38
C ASP A 203 15.03 -0.39 -3.15
N ALA A 204 15.21 0.66 -2.33
CA ALA A 204 14.28 0.96 -1.25
C ALA A 204 12.97 1.47 -1.84
N PRO A 205 11.80 0.98 -1.38
CA PRO A 205 10.54 1.26 -2.04
C PRO A 205 10.19 2.74 -2.00
N TYR A 206 10.51 3.42 -3.09
CA TYR A 206 10.34 4.84 -3.26
C TYR A 206 9.03 5.07 -4.00
N CYS A 207 8.15 5.88 -3.39
CA CYS A 207 6.85 6.26 -3.94
C CYS A 207 6.96 7.33 -5.04
N GLU A 208 8.07 7.39 -5.80
CA GLU A 208 8.22 8.40 -6.86
C GLU A 208 7.06 8.31 -7.82
N GLY A 209 6.37 9.41 -8.13
CA GLY A 209 5.24 9.40 -9.06
C GLY A 209 3.95 8.73 -8.54
N ALA A 210 3.88 8.29 -7.29
CA ALA A 210 2.61 7.87 -6.70
C ALA A 210 1.65 9.06 -6.63
N SER A 211 0.39 8.86 -7.02
CA SER A 211 -0.62 9.92 -6.92
C SER A 211 -1.01 10.18 -5.47
N PHE A 212 -1.06 9.14 -4.66
CA PHE A 212 -1.22 9.18 -3.21
C PHE A 212 -0.81 7.84 -2.61
N VAL A 213 -0.82 7.76 -1.28
CA VAL A 213 -0.47 6.55 -0.51
C VAL A 213 -1.60 6.23 0.44
N VAL A 214 -1.98 4.96 0.51
CA VAL A 214 -2.89 4.44 1.54
C VAL A 214 -2.04 4.00 2.72
N THR A 215 -2.37 4.45 3.93
CA THR A 215 -1.65 4.06 5.15
C THR A 215 -2.63 3.53 6.17
N THR A 216 -2.54 2.24 6.46
CA THR A 216 -3.39 1.55 7.44
C THR A 216 -2.54 1.04 8.61
N PRO A 217 -3.15 0.58 9.72
CA PRO A 217 -2.39 -0.05 10.80
C PRO A 217 -1.59 -1.29 10.38
N THR A 218 -1.98 -1.98 9.30
CA THR A 218 -1.33 -3.23 8.86
C THR A 218 -0.26 -3.00 7.78
N GLU A 219 -0.48 -2.07 6.86
CA GLU A 219 0.36 -1.88 5.67
C GLU A 219 0.24 -0.45 5.12
N SER A 220 1.26 -0.02 4.39
CA SER A 220 1.24 1.21 3.60
C SER A 220 1.64 0.92 2.15
N TYR A 221 0.86 1.41 1.19
CA TYR A 221 1.13 1.14 -0.24
C TYR A 221 0.83 2.34 -1.13
N PRO A 222 1.63 2.55 -2.20
CA PRO A 222 1.38 3.58 -3.19
C PRO A 222 0.21 3.21 -4.12
N VAL A 223 -0.49 4.26 -4.56
CA VAL A 223 -1.48 4.18 -5.64
C VAL A 223 -1.04 5.11 -6.76
N PHE A 224 -0.88 4.56 -7.95
CA PHE A 224 -0.51 5.29 -9.17
C PHE A 224 -1.76 5.48 -10.02
N VAL A 225 -2.10 6.71 -10.39
CA VAL A 225 -3.24 7.02 -11.26
C VAL A 225 -2.80 7.88 -12.42
N GLY A 226 -2.91 7.35 -13.63
CA GLY A 226 -2.45 8.00 -14.84
C GLY A 226 -3.00 7.35 -16.10
N TRP A 227 -2.70 7.97 -17.24
CA TRP A 227 -3.08 7.45 -18.55
C TRP A 227 -1.90 6.71 -19.18
N GLY A 228 -2.10 5.47 -19.61
CA GLY A 228 -1.07 4.65 -20.25
C GLY A 228 -0.05 4.03 -19.29
N LEU A 229 -0.35 3.93 -17.99
CA LEU A 229 0.58 3.43 -16.98
C LEU A 229 0.91 1.94 -17.06
N LEU A 230 0.19 1.13 -17.84
CA LEU A 230 0.42 -0.31 -17.89
C LEU A 230 1.84 -0.67 -18.37
N ASP A 231 2.46 0.18 -19.20
CA ASP A 231 3.85 0.02 -19.66
C ASP A 231 4.87 0.20 -18.53
N GLU A 232 4.48 0.85 -17.44
CA GLU A 232 5.32 1.07 -16.26
C GLU A 232 5.10 -0.02 -15.19
N LEU A 233 4.22 -1.02 -15.42
CA LEU A 233 3.86 -1.99 -14.40
C LEU A 233 5.07 -2.72 -13.81
N GLY A 234 5.96 -3.23 -14.66
CA GLY A 234 7.15 -3.95 -14.21
C GLY A 234 8.11 -3.07 -13.41
N SER A 235 8.41 -1.85 -13.89
CA SER A 235 9.31 -0.94 -13.19
C SER A 235 8.73 -0.50 -11.84
N ARG A 236 7.42 -0.21 -11.77
CA ARG A 236 6.71 0.15 -10.54
C ARG A 236 6.70 -1.00 -9.53
N MET A 237 6.52 -2.24 -9.99
CA MET A 237 6.63 -3.43 -9.14
C MET A 237 8.06 -3.62 -8.61
N HIS A 238 9.07 -3.43 -9.45
CA HIS A 238 10.47 -3.48 -9.03
C HIS A 238 10.77 -2.43 -7.96
N TYR A 239 10.34 -1.18 -8.18
CA TYR A 239 10.45 -0.11 -7.19
C TYR A 239 9.62 -0.36 -5.93
N ALA A 240 8.63 -1.24 -5.94
CA ALA A 240 7.93 -1.65 -4.73
C ALA A 240 8.65 -2.78 -3.95
N GLY A 241 9.86 -3.16 -4.38
CA GLY A 241 10.64 -4.25 -3.79
C GLY A 241 10.20 -5.64 -4.23
N LEU A 242 9.47 -5.76 -5.34
CA LEU A 242 9.08 -7.05 -5.93
C LEU A 242 10.11 -7.47 -6.98
N SER A 243 10.36 -8.77 -7.09
CA SER A 243 11.33 -9.32 -8.03
C SER A 243 10.99 -10.78 -8.38
N ASP A 244 11.82 -11.38 -9.23
CA ASP A 244 11.81 -12.78 -9.63
C ASP A 244 10.62 -13.22 -10.47
N PHE A 245 9.40 -13.21 -9.93
CA PHE A 245 8.24 -13.84 -10.56
C PHE A 245 6.93 -13.08 -10.34
N ALA A 246 6.15 -12.93 -11.41
CA ALA A 246 4.82 -12.32 -11.41
C ALA A 246 3.77 -13.28 -11.99
N ASN A 247 2.73 -13.57 -11.22
CA ASN A 247 1.62 -14.43 -11.62
C ASN A 247 0.40 -13.55 -11.92
N ILE A 248 0.07 -13.34 -13.20
CA ILE A 248 -1.07 -12.54 -13.62
C ILE A 248 -2.34 -13.39 -13.48
N ILE A 249 -3.33 -12.87 -12.75
CA ILE A 249 -4.69 -13.43 -12.73
C ILE A 249 -5.60 -12.40 -13.40
N SER A 250 -6.36 -12.86 -14.40
CA SER A 250 -7.23 -11.99 -15.21
C SER A 250 -8.48 -12.75 -15.68
N ASP A 251 -9.44 -12.03 -16.24
CA ASP A 251 -10.53 -12.64 -17.01
C ASP A 251 -10.21 -12.65 -18.52
N GLU A 252 -10.93 -13.48 -19.28
CA GLU A 252 -10.66 -13.70 -20.71
C GLU A 252 -10.72 -12.42 -21.55
N GLU A 253 -11.68 -11.54 -21.28
CA GLU A 253 -11.89 -10.30 -22.03
C GLU A 253 -10.78 -9.28 -21.73
N VAL A 254 -10.48 -9.08 -20.44
CA VAL A 254 -9.42 -8.16 -20.02
C VAL A 254 -8.05 -8.65 -20.49
N PHE A 255 -7.78 -9.96 -20.37
CA PHE A 255 -6.50 -10.53 -20.79
C PHE A 255 -6.28 -10.38 -22.30
N LEU A 256 -7.33 -10.55 -23.11
CA LEU A 256 -7.27 -10.33 -24.55
C LEU A 256 -6.84 -8.90 -24.91
N HIS A 257 -7.29 -7.90 -24.14
CA HIS A 257 -6.96 -6.49 -24.38
C HIS A 257 -5.60 -6.06 -23.81
N TYR A 258 -5.26 -6.53 -22.61
CA TYR A 258 -4.18 -5.95 -21.80
C TYR A 258 -3.15 -6.95 -21.29
N GLY A 259 -3.43 -8.25 -21.38
CA GLY A 259 -2.57 -9.31 -20.83
C GLY A 259 -1.16 -9.30 -21.42
N ALA A 260 -1.05 -9.22 -22.75
CA ALA A 260 0.25 -9.17 -23.44
C ALA A 260 1.05 -7.92 -23.03
N ARG A 261 0.41 -6.74 -23.02
CA ARG A 261 1.07 -5.47 -22.65
C ARG A 261 1.56 -5.47 -21.20
N ALA A 262 0.76 -6.02 -20.27
CA ALA A 262 1.14 -6.17 -18.88
C ALA A 262 2.32 -7.15 -18.71
N ALA A 263 2.29 -8.29 -19.41
CA ALA A 263 3.37 -9.27 -19.41
C ALA A 263 4.66 -8.67 -19.98
N ASP A 264 4.59 -7.98 -21.12
CA ASP A 264 5.74 -7.31 -21.75
C ASP A 264 6.40 -6.31 -20.79
N SER A 265 5.62 -5.48 -20.08
CA SER A 265 6.18 -4.53 -19.08
C SER A 265 6.91 -5.27 -17.94
N LEU A 266 6.34 -6.38 -17.46
CA LEU A 266 6.93 -7.20 -16.40
C LEU A 266 8.21 -7.89 -16.84
N GLU A 267 8.21 -8.51 -18.02
CA GLU A 267 9.37 -9.19 -18.58
C GLU A 267 10.52 -8.20 -18.85
N GLN A 268 10.22 -7.00 -19.36
CA GLN A 268 11.21 -5.93 -19.54
C GLN A 268 11.85 -5.48 -18.22
N ALA A 269 11.12 -5.59 -17.11
CA ALA A 269 11.63 -5.31 -15.77
C ALA A 269 12.33 -6.53 -15.12
N GLY A 270 12.47 -7.65 -15.84
CA GLY A 270 13.22 -8.83 -15.40
C GLY A 270 12.41 -9.85 -14.61
N PHE A 271 11.08 -9.76 -14.60
CA PHE A 271 10.23 -10.79 -14.00
C PHE A 271 10.06 -11.98 -14.96
N ALA A 272 10.08 -13.20 -14.43
CA ALA A 272 9.43 -14.32 -15.09
C ALA A 272 7.91 -14.18 -14.91
N VAL A 273 7.15 -14.37 -16.00
CA VAL A 273 5.71 -14.12 -16.01
C VAL A 273 4.95 -15.38 -16.39
N GLU A 274 3.94 -15.69 -15.60
CA GLU A 274 2.91 -16.69 -15.93
C GLU A 274 1.53 -16.07 -15.73
N PHE A 275 0.52 -16.61 -16.40
CA PHE A 275 -0.84 -16.12 -16.27
C PHE A 275 -1.87 -17.23 -16.12
N PHE A 276 -2.94 -16.91 -15.39
CA PHE A 276 -4.14 -17.72 -15.25
C PHE A 276 -5.37 -16.88 -15.58
N VAL A 277 -6.16 -17.36 -16.53
CA VAL A 277 -7.31 -16.64 -17.05
C VAL A 277 -8.59 -17.38 -16.68
N VAL A 278 -9.61 -16.64 -16.24
CA VAL A 278 -10.92 -17.18 -15.86
C VAL A 278 -12.03 -16.60 -16.73
N PRO A 279 -13.20 -17.27 -16.85
CA PRO A 279 -14.34 -16.70 -17.57
C PRO A 279 -14.79 -15.36 -16.95
N PRO A 280 -15.25 -14.39 -17.77
CA PRO A 280 -15.68 -13.10 -17.25
C PRO A 280 -16.98 -13.20 -16.44
N GLY A 281 -17.19 -12.23 -15.56
CA GLY A 281 -18.44 -12.05 -14.81
C GLY A 281 -18.43 -12.55 -13.36
N GLU A 282 -19.38 -12.05 -12.58
CA GLU A 282 -19.45 -12.26 -11.13
C GLU A 282 -19.67 -13.72 -10.71
N GLY A 283 -20.29 -14.53 -11.59
CA GLY A 283 -20.49 -15.96 -11.37
C GLY A 283 -19.19 -16.77 -11.27
N THR A 284 -18.08 -16.23 -11.78
CA THR A 284 -16.76 -16.85 -11.68
C THR A 284 -16.12 -16.67 -10.30
N LYS A 285 -16.59 -15.70 -9.51
CA LYS A 285 -16.00 -15.34 -8.22
C LYS A 285 -16.40 -16.32 -7.11
N THR A 286 -15.90 -17.54 -7.17
CA THR A 286 -16.27 -18.64 -6.28
C THR A 286 -15.04 -19.29 -5.64
N ILE A 287 -15.27 -20.05 -4.56
CA ILE A 287 -14.22 -20.85 -3.93
C ILE A 287 -13.64 -21.89 -4.88
N ASP A 288 -14.45 -22.48 -5.76
CA ASP A 288 -14.02 -23.49 -6.72
C ASP A 288 -13.04 -22.90 -7.74
N THR A 289 -13.27 -21.65 -8.18
CA THR A 289 -12.31 -20.94 -9.02
C THR A 289 -11.01 -20.64 -8.27
N ALA A 290 -11.09 -20.25 -7.00
CA ALA A 290 -9.89 -20.05 -6.17
C ALA A 290 -9.08 -21.36 -6.02
N VAL A 291 -9.74 -22.51 -5.86
CA VAL A 291 -9.08 -23.83 -5.82
C VAL A 291 -8.31 -24.12 -7.10
N LYS A 292 -8.91 -23.85 -8.28
CA LYS A 292 -8.20 -24.03 -9.56
C LYS A 292 -6.94 -23.16 -9.65
N ILE A 293 -6.99 -21.94 -9.12
CA ILE A 293 -5.82 -21.05 -9.06
C ILE A 293 -4.78 -21.60 -8.09
N TYR A 294 -5.17 -22.16 -6.93
CA TYR A 294 -4.24 -22.82 -6.02
C TYR A 294 -3.54 -24.01 -6.67
N ASP A 295 -4.28 -24.87 -7.38
CA ASP A 295 -3.72 -26.02 -8.09
C ASP A 295 -2.68 -25.56 -9.13
N TRP A 296 -3.03 -24.54 -9.91
CA TRP A 296 -2.14 -23.92 -10.89
C TRP A 296 -0.85 -23.34 -10.28
N LEU A 297 -0.95 -22.67 -9.11
CA LEU A 297 0.21 -22.16 -8.37
C LEU A 297 1.08 -23.29 -7.80
N VAL A 298 0.49 -24.39 -7.33
CA VAL A 298 1.21 -25.58 -6.82
C VAL A 298 1.99 -26.26 -7.94
N GLU A 299 1.36 -26.46 -9.10
CA GLU A 299 2.01 -27.07 -10.28
C GLU A 299 3.26 -26.29 -10.72
N ARG A 300 3.19 -24.96 -10.62
CA ARG A 300 4.30 -24.03 -10.94
C ARG A 300 5.30 -23.83 -9.82
N ARG A 301 5.07 -24.45 -8.66
CA ARG A 301 5.90 -24.29 -7.45
C ARG A 301 6.07 -22.83 -7.07
N ALA A 302 4.98 -22.07 -7.10
CA ALA A 302 5.00 -20.68 -6.69
C ALA A 302 5.54 -20.55 -5.26
N GLU A 303 6.41 -19.56 -5.03
CA GLU A 303 7.03 -19.29 -3.75
C GLU A 303 6.40 -18.07 -3.08
N ARG A 304 6.60 -17.94 -1.76
CA ARG A 304 5.99 -16.89 -0.95
C ARG A 304 6.37 -15.47 -1.39
N VAL A 305 7.51 -15.31 -2.05
CA VAL A 305 8.02 -14.02 -2.54
C VAL A 305 7.47 -13.64 -3.92
N HIS A 306 6.88 -14.58 -4.67
CA HIS A 306 6.32 -14.31 -5.99
C HIS A 306 5.07 -13.43 -5.87
N ALA A 307 4.90 -12.49 -6.79
CA ALA A 307 3.73 -11.61 -6.78
C ALA A 307 2.52 -12.26 -7.46
N ILE A 308 1.32 -11.97 -6.94
CA ILE A 308 0.05 -12.11 -7.63
C ILE A 308 -0.33 -10.74 -8.20
N VAL A 309 -0.53 -10.65 -9.52
CA VAL A 309 -0.96 -9.45 -10.22
C VAL A 309 -2.41 -9.62 -10.65
N ALA A 310 -3.32 -8.90 -10.01
CA ALA A 310 -4.74 -8.91 -10.34
C ALA A 310 -5.03 -7.88 -11.46
N LEU A 311 -5.11 -8.34 -12.71
CA LEU A 311 -5.38 -7.51 -13.87
C LEU A 311 -6.86 -7.66 -14.27
N GLY A 312 -7.71 -6.72 -13.88
CA GLY A 312 -9.13 -6.81 -14.18
C GLY A 312 -10.04 -5.89 -13.40
N GLY A 313 -11.34 -6.16 -13.48
CA GLY A 313 -12.37 -5.47 -12.68
C GLY A 313 -12.38 -5.91 -11.21
N GLY A 314 -13.37 -5.43 -10.46
CA GLY A 314 -13.49 -5.74 -9.03
C GLY A 314 -13.61 -7.23 -8.73
N MET A 315 -14.24 -7.98 -9.63
CA MET A 315 -14.35 -9.45 -9.54
C MET A 315 -12.98 -10.14 -9.51
N VAL A 316 -12.11 -9.82 -10.48
CA VAL A 316 -10.74 -10.35 -10.55
C VAL A 316 -9.93 -9.87 -9.36
N GLY A 317 -10.04 -8.59 -9.01
CA GLY A 317 -9.34 -7.99 -7.87
C GLY A 317 -9.64 -8.70 -6.54
N ASP A 318 -10.91 -9.02 -6.30
CA ASP A 318 -11.38 -9.76 -5.13
C ASP A 318 -10.89 -11.22 -5.14
N LEU A 319 -11.06 -11.94 -6.26
CA LEU A 319 -10.68 -13.34 -6.41
C LEU A 319 -9.17 -13.53 -6.26
N ALA A 320 -8.38 -12.79 -7.05
CA ALA A 320 -6.92 -12.83 -7.01
C ALA A 320 -6.39 -12.34 -5.66
N GLY A 321 -7.02 -11.33 -5.07
CA GLY A 321 -6.69 -10.85 -3.73
C GLY A 321 -6.94 -11.90 -2.64
N PHE A 322 -8.07 -12.63 -2.72
CA PHE A 322 -8.38 -13.71 -1.80
C PHE A 322 -7.36 -14.85 -1.93
N VAL A 323 -7.01 -15.22 -3.16
CA VAL A 323 -5.94 -16.20 -3.44
C VAL A 323 -4.62 -15.74 -2.83
N ALA A 324 -4.20 -14.49 -3.07
CA ALA A 324 -2.97 -13.94 -2.54
C ALA A 324 -2.95 -13.92 -1.00
N ALA A 325 -4.08 -13.66 -0.35
CA ALA A 325 -4.20 -13.65 1.10
C ALA A 325 -4.07 -15.04 1.75
N THR A 326 -4.45 -16.09 1.02
CA THR A 326 -4.66 -17.45 1.57
C THR A 326 -3.60 -18.45 1.14
N PHE A 327 -3.14 -18.38 -0.11
CA PHE A 327 -2.08 -19.25 -0.62
C PHE A 327 -0.74 -18.93 0.05
N LEU A 328 -0.02 -19.97 0.48
CA LEU A 328 1.19 -19.86 1.31
C LEU A 328 1.05 -18.93 2.54
N ARG A 329 -0.20 -18.73 3.00
CA ARG A 329 -0.55 -17.82 4.11
C ARG A 329 -0.14 -16.35 3.84
N GLY A 330 -0.16 -15.93 2.58
CA GLY A 330 0.10 -14.55 2.17
C GLY A 330 1.24 -14.44 1.17
N MET A 331 0.91 -14.05 -0.05
CA MET A 331 1.81 -13.64 -1.13
C MET A 331 1.65 -12.15 -1.44
N PRO A 332 2.69 -11.45 -1.94
CA PRO A 332 2.57 -10.08 -2.44
C PRO A 332 1.43 -9.93 -3.46
N LEU A 333 0.53 -8.98 -3.24
CA LEU A 333 -0.58 -8.66 -4.14
C LEU A 333 -0.32 -7.33 -4.85
N VAL A 334 -0.54 -7.27 -6.16
CA VAL A 334 -0.54 -6.05 -6.97
C VAL A 334 -1.92 -5.93 -7.63
N GLN A 335 -2.59 -4.80 -7.44
CA GLN A 335 -3.89 -4.54 -8.08
C GLN A 335 -3.70 -3.67 -9.32
N VAL A 336 -4.21 -4.13 -10.47
CA VAL A 336 -4.22 -3.41 -11.74
C VAL A 336 -5.67 -3.28 -12.22
N PRO A 337 -6.46 -2.37 -11.61
CA PRO A 337 -7.89 -2.24 -11.90
C PRO A 337 -8.16 -1.73 -13.31
N THR A 338 -9.05 -2.39 -14.05
CA THR A 338 -9.41 -2.04 -15.45
C THR A 338 -10.87 -1.56 -15.62
N THR A 339 -11.61 -1.45 -14.52
CA THR A 339 -13.00 -0.93 -14.51
C THR A 339 -13.08 0.31 -13.63
N LEU A 340 -13.94 1.26 -13.98
CA LEU A 340 -14.06 2.51 -13.21
C LEU A 340 -14.45 2.27 -11.75
N VAL A 341 -15.34 1.29 -11.48
CA VAL A 341 -15.66 0.85 -10.12
C VAL A 341 -14.42 0.37 -9.39
N ALA A 342 -13.61 -0.50 -10.01
CA ALA A 342 -12.41 -1.01 -9.35
C ALA A 342 -11.39 0.09 -9.08
N MET A 343 -11.18 1.00 -10.03
CA MET A 343 -10.23 2.11 -9.91
C MET A 343 -10.59 3.10 -8.80
N ALA A 344 -11.88 3.41 -8.66
CA ALA A 344 -12.38 4.36 -7.68
C ALA A 344 -12.64 3.71 -6.31
N ASP A 345 -13.05 2.44 -6.33
CA ASP A 345 -13.55 1.74 -5.16
C ASP A 345 -12.77 0.44 -4.90
N SER A 346 -13.13 -0.68 -5.52
CA SER A 346 -12.80 -2.01 -4.97
C SER A 346 -11.31 -2.35 -4.84
N SER A 347 -10.42 -1.75 -5.64
CA SER A 347 -8.97 -2.00 -5.53
C SER A 347 -8.31 -1.33 -4.31
N ILE A 348 -9.05 -0.49 -3.57
CA ILE A 348 -8.55 0.27 -2.42
C ILE A 348 -9.27 -0.16 -1.13
N GLY A 349 -8.46 -0.51 -0.13
CA GLY A 349 -8.92 -0.82 1.23
C GLY A 349 -9.02 -2.30 1.58
N GLY A 350 -8.42 -3.16 0.77
CA GLY A 350 -7.99 -4.51 1.15
C GLY A 350 -9.09 -5.52 1.42
N LYS A 351 -10.36 -5.22 1.14
CA LYS A 351 -11.41 -6.24 1.18
C LYS A 351 -11.24 -7.11 -0.05
N VAL A 352 -11.02 -8.41 0.16
CA VAL A 352 -10.88 -9.39 -0.91
C VAL A 352 -11.73 -10.60 -0.54
N ALA A 353 -12.47 -11.16 -1.49
CA ALA A 353 -13.46 -12.18 -1.18
C ALA A 353 -13.83 -13.08 -2.36
N VAL A 354 -14.48 -14.20 -2.04
CA VAL A 354 -15.23 -15.02 -2.98
C VAL A 354 -16.69 -15.12 -2.54
N ASN A 355 -17.57 -15.36 -3.50
CA ASN A 355 -18.99 -15.54 -3.26
C ASN A 355 -19.27 -16.96 -2.75
N HIS A 356 -20.29 -17.07 -1.91
CA HIS A 356 -20.96 -18.32 -1.58
C HIS A 356 -22.28 -18.37 -2.37
N PRO A 357 -22.82 -19.56 -2.74
CA PRO A 357 -24.11 -19.65 -3.44
C PRO A 357 -25.28 -18.95 -2.75
N GLN A 358 -25.16 -18.67 -1.45
CA GLN A 358 -26.18 -17.96 -0.66
C GLN A 358 -25.94 -16.46 -0.50
N ALA A 359 -24.73 -15.95 -0.76
CA ALA A 359 -24.41 -14.54 -0.56
C ALA A 359 -23.09 -14.11 -1.25
N LYS A 360 -23.08 -12.89 -1.78
CA LYS A 360 -21.87 -12.26 -2.32
C LYS A 360 -20.89 -11.88 -1.21
N ASN A 361 -19.58 -11.94 -1.51
CA ASN A 361 -18.48 -11.49 -0.67
C ASN A 361 -18.45 -12.06 0.77
N LEU A 362 -19.12 -13.20 0.99
CA LEU A 362 -19.30 -13.75 2.34
C LEU A 362 -18.00 -14.35 2.91
N ILE A 363 -17.13 -14.87 2.05
CA ILE A 363 -15.89 -15.55 2.44
C ILE A 363 -14.72 -14.71 1.95
N GLY A 364 -13.94 -14.14 2.86
CA GLY A 364 -12.91 -13.18 2.47
C GLY A 364 -11.87 -12.88 3.54
N ALA A 365 -11.00 -11.93 3.23
CA ALA A 365 -9.95 -11.42 4.11
C ALA A 365 -9.81 -9.89 3.96
N PHE A 366 -9.22 -9.26 4.98
CA PHE A 366 -8.62 -7.94 4.84
C PHE A 366 -7.14 -8.12 4.50
N TYR A 367 -6.76 -7.88 3.24
CA TYR A 367 -5.43 -8.09 2.70
C TYR A 367 -5.03 -6.94 1.79
N GLN A 368 -4.02 -6.17 2.21
CA GLN A 368 -3.58 -4.98 1.48
C GLN A 368 -2.63 -5.36 0.34
N PRO A 369 -2.70 -4.66 -0.82
CA PRO A 369 -1.72 -4.82 -1.88
C PRO A 369 -0.39 -4.16 -1.53
N ARG A 370 0.66 -4.49 -2.28
CA ARG A 370 1.96 -3.81 -2.30
C ARG A 370 1.94 -2.53 -3.11
N LEU A 371 1.12 -2.48 -4.15
CA LEU A 371 0.79 -1.26 -4.90
C LEU A 371 -0.55 -1.43 -5.65
N VAL A 372 -1.15 -0.31 -6.01
CA VAL A 372 -2.26 -0.25 -6.98
C VAL A 372 -1.80 0.59 -8.17
N LEU A 373 -1.90 0.04 -9.38
CA LEU A 373 -1.57 0.74 -10.62
C LEU A 373 -2.82 0.90 -11.47
N THR A 374 -3.33 2.12 -11.50
CA THR A 374 -4.55 2.52 -12.20
C THR A 374 -4.19 3.18 -13.53
N ASP A 375 -4.17 2.38 -14.61
CA ASP A 375 -4.10 2.89 -15.98
C ASP A 375 -5.51 3.24 -16.48
N VAL A 376 -5.83 4.53 -16.46
CA VAL A 376 -7.13 5.08 -16.85
C VAL A 376 -7.45 4.83 -18.33
N SER A 377 -6.43 4.63 -19.18
CA SER A 377 -6.64 4.33 -20.60
C SER A 377 -7.36 2.99 -20.81
N THR A 378 -7.34 2.10 -19.82
CA THR A 378 -8.06 0.82 -19.88
C THR A 378 -9.58 0.97 -19.91
N LEU A 379 -10.12 2.13 -19.52
CA LEU A 379 -11.55 2.43 -19.65
C LEU A 379 -12.01 2.56 -21.11
N SER A 380 -11.08 2.74 -22.06
CA SER A 380 -11.41 2.92 -23.48
C SER A 380 -11.99 1.68 -24.17
N THR A 381 -11.75 0.48 -23.63
CA THR A 381 -12.37 -0.76 -24.13
C THR A 381 -13.55 -1.21 -23.28
N LEU A 382 -13.82 -0.54 -22.15
CA LEU A 382 -14.86 -0.94 -21.22
C LEU A 382 -16.25 -0.73 -21.84
N PRO A 383 -17.17 -1.72 -21.77
CA PRO A 383 -18.53 -1.54 -22.27
C PRO A 383 -19.20 -0.32 -21.65
N ARG A 384 -19.92 0.45 -22.47
CA ARG A 384 -20.49 1.74 -22.06
C ARG A 384 -21.35 1.65 -20.80
N ARG A 385 -22.14 0.58 -20.64
CA ARG A 385 -22.98 0.37 -19.45
C ARG A 385 -22.15 0.14 -18.18
N GLU A 386 -21.05 -0.60 -18.27
CA GLU A 386 -20.10 -0.80 -17.16
C GLU A 386 -19.39 0.50 -16.78
N LEU A 387 -18.97 1.27 -17.79
CA LEU A 387 -18.40 2.60 -17.57
C LEU A 387 -19.40 3.54 -16.87
N THR A 388 -20.64 3.60 -17.38
CA THR A 388 -21.72 4.39 -16.78
C THR A 388 -21.96 3.98 -15.32
N SER A 389 -22.08 2.68 -15.06
CA SER A 389 -22.21 2.11 -13.71
C SER A 389 -21.11 2.62 -12.76
N GLY A 390 -19.85 2.65 -13.21
CA GLY A 390 -18.73 3.13 -12.40
C GLY A 390 -18.79 4.59 -11.95
N TRP A 391 -19.50 5.45 -12.68
CA TRP A 391 -19.65 6.86 -12.26
C TRP A 391 -20.45 7.02 -10.97
N ALA A 392 -21.30 6.05 -10.61
CA ALA A 392 -22.08 6.10 -9.38
C ALA A 392 -21.18 6.19 -8.14
N GLU A 393 -20.10 5.41 -8.11
CA GLU A 393 -19.11 5.40 -7.03
C GLU A 393 -18.31 6.70 -6.96
N VAL A 394 -17.96 7.27 -8.11
CA VAL A 394 -17.27 8.57 -8.21
C VAL A 394 -18.17 9.70 -7.69
N ILE A 395 -19.43 9.73 -8.12
CA ILE A 395 -20.43 10.71 -7.67
C ILE A 395 -20.68 10.55 -6.17
N LYS A 396 -20.78 9.31 -5.67
CA LYS A 396 -20.92 9.01 -4.24
C LYS A 396 -19.81 9.68 -3.45
N HIS A 397 -18.54 9.44 -3.78
CA HIS A 397 -17.41 10.06 -3.08
C HIS A 397 -17.49 11.59 -3.04
N ALA A 398 -17.85 12.24 -4.14
CA ALA A 398 -18.07 13.69 -4.15
C ALA A 398 -19.19 14.13 -3.19
N LEU A 399 -20.36 13.49 -3.27
CA LEU A 399 -21.52 13.81 -2.42
C LEU A 399 -21.23 13.67 -0.93
N ILE A 400 -20.47 12.64 -0.53
CA ILE A 400 -20.21 12.35 0.88
C ILE A 400 -18.91 12.94 1.43
N LEU A 401 -17.98 13.42 0.61
CA LEU A 401 -16.66 13.84 1.11
C LEU A 401 -16.16 15.18 0.59
N ASP A 402 -16.61 15.64 -0.58
CA ASP A 402 -15.92 16.73 -1.27
C ASP A 402 -16.87 17.55 -2.17
N PRO A 403 -17.40 18.69 -1.67
CA PRO A 403 -18.24 19.59 -2.45
C PRO A 403 -17.54 20.19 -3.68
N GLU A 404 -16.24 20.47 -3.61
CA GLU A 404 -15.48 21.02 -4.75
C GLU A 404 -15.32 19.95 -5.84
N PHE A 405 -15.16 18.68 -5.45
CA PHE A 405 -15.16 17.59 -6.40
C PHE A 405 -16.54 17.40 -7.06
N LEU A 406 -17.64 17.62 -6.35
CA LEU A 406 -18.98 17.60 -6.95
C LEU A 406 -19.12 18.68 -8.04
N GLU A 407 -18.68 19.90 -7.77
CA GLU A 407 -18.67 21.00 -8.73
C GLU A 407 -17.78 20.70 -9.96
N PHE A 408 -16.65 20.03 -9.74
CA PHE A 408 -15.81 19.53 -10.82
C PHE A 408 -16.57 18.53 -11.71
N LEU A 409 -17.25 17.54 -11.13
CA LEU A 409 -18.04 16.55 -11.89
C LEU A 409 -19.17 17.23 -12.68
N GLU A 410 -19.84 18.23 -12.11
CA GLU A 410 -20.90 18.99 -12.77
C GLU A 410 -20.41 19.83 -13.95
N SER A 411 -19.26 20.49 -13.79
CA SER A 411 -18.67 21.35 -14.83
C SER A 411 -17.99 20.56 -15.95
N HIS A 412 -17.59 19.32 -15.70
CA HIS A 412 -16.83 18.49 -16.64
C HIS A 412 -17.60 17.29 -17.20
N THR A 413 -18.90 17.16 -16.95
CA THR A 413 -19.66 15.92 -17.26
C THR A 413 -19.49 15.44 -18.70
N GLU A 414 -19.58 16.32 -19.70
CA GLU A 414 -19.40 15.93 -21.11
C GLU A 414 -17.98 15.40 -21.40
N ARG A 415 -16.97 16.02 -20.80
CA ARG A 415 -15.56 15.60 -20.94
C ARG A 415 -15.35 14.22 -20.31
N LEU A 416 -15.98 13.98 -19.16
CA LEU A 416 -15.90 12.73 -18.41
C LEU A 416 -16.64 11.57 -19.10
N VAL A 417 -17.86 11.81 -19.58
CA VAL A 417 -18.65 10.80 -20.31
C VAL A 417 -17.97 10.39 -21.61
N ASN A 418 -17.20 11.30 -22.24
CA ASN A 418 -16.41 11.02 -23.43
C ASN A 418 -14.98 10.53 -23.14
N LEU A 419 -14.64 10.22 -21.89
CA LEU A 419 -13.32 9.75 -21.47
C LEU A 419 -12.15 10.66 -21.88
N GLU A 420 -12.33 11.97 -21.81
CA GLU A 420 -11.23 12.90 -22.07
C GLU A 420 -10.10 12.69 -21.06
N VAL A 421 -8.87 12.59 -21.55
CA VAL A 421 -7.70 12.09 -20.82
C VAL A 421 -7.49 12.81 -19.49
N GLU A 422 -7.36 14.14 -19.51
CA GLU A 422 -7.04 14.92 -18.31
C GLU A 422 -8.19 14.92 -17.31
N ALA A 423 -9.42 15.13 -17.78
CA ALA A 423 -10.60 15.22 -16.93
C ALA A 423 -10.88 13.87 -16.25
N THR A 424 -10.83 12.78 -17.00
CA THR A 424 -11.12 11.43 -16.51
C THR A 424 -10.05 10.97 -15.53
N THR A 425 -8.77 11.21 -15.86
CA THR A 425 -7.67 10.85 -14.96
C THR A 425 -7.76 11.62 -13.64
N GLU A 426 -8.13 12.90 -13.67
CA GLU A 426 -8.35 13.69 -12.46
C GLU A 426 -9.55 13.19 -11.64
N ALA A 427 -10.66 12.85 -12.27
CA ALA A 427 -11.83 12.32 -11.57
C ALA A 427 -11.51 11.00 -10.85
N VAL A 428 -10.84 10.07 -11.53
CA VAL A 428 -10.43 8.79 -10.95
C VAL A 428 -9.45 9.02 -9.80
N ARG A 429 -8.46 9.90 -9.98
CA ARG A 429 -7.46 10.22 -8.96
C ARG A 429 -8.10 10.79 -7.69
N ARG A 430 -8.98 11.79 -7.82
CA ARG A 430 -9.67 12.40 -6.67
C ARG A 430 -10.56 11.39 -5.96
N SER A 431 -11.38 10.66 -6.70
CA SER A 431 -12.27 9.65 -6.15
C SER A 431 -11.50 8.59 -5.34
N ALA A 432 -10.44 8.04 -5.93
CA ALA A 432 -9.60 7.03 -5.30
C ALA A 432 -8.85 7.60 -4.07
N ALA A 433 -8.40 8.85 -4.11
CA ALA A 433 -7.76 9.53 -2.98
C ALA A 433 -8.73 9.78 -1.81
N LEU A 434 -9.98 10.15 -2.10
CA LEU A 434 -11.03 10.31 -1.10
C LEU A 434 -11.33 8.98 -0.41
N LYS A 435 -11.45 7.89 -1.17
CA LYS A 435 -11.57 6.55 -0.59
C LYS A 435 -10.36 6.18 0.25
N ALA A 436 -9.15 6.40 -0.26
CA ALA A 436 -7.90 6.12 0.45
C ALA A 436 -7.83 6.82 1.81
N LYS A 437 -8.27 8.08 1.90
CA LYS A 437 -8.36 8.83 3.16
C LYS A 437 -9.27 8.13 4.17
N VAL A 438 -10.49 7.76 3.76
CA VAL A 438 -11.46 7.10 4.62
C VAL A 438 -10.98 5.70 5.06
N VAL A 439 -10.35 4.95 4.16
CA VAL A 439 -9.73 3.65 4.46
C VAL A 439 -8.58 3.78 5.45
N SER A 440 -7.75 4.80 5.31
CA SER A 440 -6.61 5.05 6.21
C SER A 440 -7.07 5.41 7.62
N GLU A 441 -8.23 6.05 7.75
CA GLU A 441 -8.88 6.36 9.03
C GLU A 441 -9.54 5.13 9.69
N ASP A 442 -10.05 4.18 8.90
CA ASP A 442 -10.77 2.99 9.39
C ASP A 442 -10.63 1.79 8.43
N GLU A 443 -9.51 1.07 8.58
CA GLU A 443 -9.15 -0.05 7.70
C GLU A 443 -10.21 -1.15 7.68
N LYS A 444 -10.73 -1.54 8.85
CA LYS A 444 -11.59 -2.73 9.02
C LYS A 444 -13.09 -2.42 9.01
N GLU A 445 -13.45 -1.21 8.60
CA GLU A 445 -14.85 -0.75 8.52
C GLU A 445 -15.64 -0.94 9.82
N ARG A 446 -15.06 -0.50 10.95
CA ARG A 446 -15.73 -0.57 12.26
C ARG A 446 -16.35 0.75 12.70
N GLY A 447 -16.13 1.82 11.95
CA GLY A 447 -16.58 3.16 12.30
C GLY A 447 -16.77 4.04 11.07
N ARG A 448 -15.84 4.98 10.85
CA ARG A 448 -16.00 6.05 9.86
C ARG A 448 -16.10 5.53 8.42
N ARG A 449 -15.47 4.41 8.07
CA ARG A 449 -15.51 3.87 6.70
C ARG A 449 -16.92 3.46 6.25
N MET A 450 -17.85 3.26 7.19
CA MET A 450 -19.25 2.99 6.87
C MET A 450 -19.93 4.13 6.09
N ILE A 451 -19.42 5.37 6.09
CA ILE A 451 -19.99 6.46 5.28
C ILE A 451 -19.94 6.16 3.78
N LEU A 452 -19.03 5.28 3.33
CA LEU A 452 -18.96 4.84 1.93
C LEU A 452 -20.19 4.01 1.52
N ASN A 453 -21.03 3.60 2.47
CA ASN A 453 -22.28 2.89 2.21
C ASN A 453 -23.46 3.84 1.91
N TYR A 454 -23.23 5.11 1.59
CA TYR A 454 -24.28 6.01 1.11
C TYR A 454 -24.97 5.40 -0.12
N GLY A 455 -26.30 5.26 -0.05
CA GLY A 455 -27.12 4.57 -1.04
C GLY A 455 -27.09 3.04 -1.01
N HIS A 456 -26.11 2.41 -0.35
CA HIS A 456 -25.89 0.96 -0.47
C HIS A 456 -26.99 0.11 0.21
N THR A 457 -27.63 0.61 1.26
CA THR A 457 -28.73 -0.11 1.93
C THR A 457 -29.86 -0.45 0.97
N ILE A 458 -30.30 0.53 0.17
CA ILE A 458 -31.34 0.31 -0.85
C ILE A 458 -30.75 -0.44 -2.05
N ALA A 459 -29.52 -0.11 -2.47
CA ALA A 459 -28.86 -0.78 -3.58
C ALA A 459 -28.78 -2.30 -3.40
N HIS A 460 -28.30 -2.78 -2.24
CA HIS A 460 -28.24 -4.20 -1.94
C HIS A 460 -29.62 -4.86 -1.93
N GLY A 461 -30.65 -4.13 -1.44
CA GLY A 461 -32.03 -4.57 -1.50
C GLY A 461 -32.52 -4.77 -2.95
N LEU A 462 -32.20 -3.83 -3.84
CA LEU A 462 -32.52 -3.90 -5.28
C LEU A 462 -31.78 -5.03 -5.98
N GLU A 463 -30.47 -5.13 -5.75
CA GLU A 463 -29.64 -6.17 -6.34
C GLU A 463 -30.14 -7.56 -5.94
N ALA A 464 -30.41 -7.79 -4.65
CA ALA A 464 -30.94 -9.05 -4.16
C ALA A 464 -32.35 -9.35 -4.69
N ALA A 465 -33.25 -8.36 -4.71
CA ALA A 465 -34.62 -8.53 -5.20
C ALA A 465 -34.71 -8.75 -6.72
N THR A 466 -33.66 -8.38 -7.46
CA THR A 466 -33.54 -8.61 -8.91
C THR A 466 -32.58 -9.74 -9.25
N GLU A 467 -32.24 -10.57 -8.27
CA GLU A 467 -31.36 -11.75 -8.39
C GLU A 467 -29.99 -11.43 -9.01
N TYR A 468 -29.54 -10.18 -8.90
CA TYR A 468 -28.30 -9.65 -9.49
C TYR A 468 -28.22 -9.73 -11.03
N GLU A 469 -29.34 -9.97 -11.72
CA GLU A 469 -29.36 -10.12 -13.18
C GLU A 469 -29.76 -8.82 -13.91
N ARG A 470 -30.57 -7.98 -13.26
CA ARG A 470 -31.19 -6.82 -13.92
C ARG A 470 -30.35 -5.55 -13.87
N LEU A 471 -29.89 -5.18 -12.68
CA LEU A 471 -29.17 -3.94 -12.42
C LEU A 471 -27.68 -4.23 -12.21
N PHE A 472 -26.84 -3.39 -12.82
CA PHE A 472 -25.44 -3.35 -12.44
C PHE A 472 -25.29 -2.66 -11.08
N HIS A 473 -24.22 -2.98 -10.36
CA HIS A 473 -24.02 -2.47 -9.00
C HIS A 473 -24.15 -0.95 -8.91
N GLY A 474 -23.48 -0.21 -9.81
CA GLY A 474 -23.55 1.25 -9.83
C GLY A 474 -24.93 1.82 -10.18
N GLU A 475 -25.73 1.11 -10.99
CA GLU A 475 -27.12 1.49 -11.28
C GLU A 475 -27.98 1.38 -10.00
N ALA A 476 -27.82 0.27 -9.25
CA ALA A 476 -28.49 0.08 -7.98
C ALA A 476 -28.03 1.10 -6.93
N VAL A 477 -26.73 1.41 -6.87
CA VAL A 477 -26.17 2.45 -5.99
C VAL A 477 -26.71 3.83 -6.35
N ALA A 478 -26.84 4.18 -7.64
CA ALA A 478 -27.41 5.45 -8.07
C ALA A 478 -28.87 5.64 -7.61
N ILE A 479 -29.72 4.61 -7.78
CA ILE A 479 -31.10 4.60 -7.28
C ILE A 479 -31.11 4.66 -5.75
N GLY A 480 -30.23 3.90 -5.09
CA GLY A 480 -30.12 3.89 -3.64
C GLY A 480 -29.68 5.24 -3.07
N MET A 481 -28.77 5.95 -3.73
CA MET A 481 -28.37 7.31 -3.37
C MET A 481 -29.55 8.27 -3.46
N MET A 482 -30.42 8.14 -4.48
CA MET A 482 -31.66 8.92 -4.55
C MET A 482 -32.57 8.65 -3.36
N GLY A 483 -32.74 7.39 -2.97
CA GLY A 483 -33.49 7.05 -1.76
C GLY A 483 -32.91 7.62 -0.49
N ALA A 484 -31.59 7.56 -0.33
CA ALA A 484 -30.91 8.16 0.82
C ALA A 484 -31.05 9.69 0.85
N ALA A 485 -30.99 10.37 -0.31
CA ALA A 485 -31.24 11.80 -0.42
C ALA A 485 -32.69 12.17 -0.06
N MET A 486 -33.67 11.42 -0.56
CA MET A 486 -35.09 11.63 -0.25
C MET A 486 -35.39 11.43 1.24
N LEU A 487 -34.82 10.38 1.86
CA LEU A 487 -34.92 10.20 3.32
C LEU A 487 -34.27 11.37 4.07
N SER A 488 -33.14 11.87 3.59
CA SER A 488 -32.47 13.03 4.20
C SER A 488 -33.35 14.28 4.15
N GLU A 489 -34.03 14.52 3.02
CA GLU A 489 -34.92 15.67 2.83
C GLU A 489 -36.17 15.59 3.72
N ARG A 490 -36.83 14.43 3.79
CA ARG A 490 -38.03 14.24 4.63
C ARG A 490 -37.74 14.37 6.12
N LEU A 491 -36.52 14.02 6.54
CA LEU A 491 -36.03 14.23 7.90
C LEU A 491 -35.58 15.68 8.17
N GLY A 492 -35.72 16.59 7.19
CA GLY A 492 -35.33 18.00 7.30
C GLY A 492 -33.82 18.22 7.37
N LEU A 493 -33.01 17.26 6.92
CA LEU A 493 -31.55 17.32 7.00
C LEU A 493 -30.95 18.08 5.82
N ILE A 494 -31.54 17.95 4.63
CA ILE A 494 -31.13 18.65 3.41
C ILE A 494 -32.34 19.29 2.73
N SER A 495 -32.10 20.26 1.85
CA SER A 495 -33.15 20.88 1.04
C SER A 495 -33.51 20.04 -0.19
N LYS A 496 -34.70 20.29 -0.76
CA LYS A 496 -35.12 19.75 -2.06
C LYS A 496 -34.15 20.09 -3.19
N ASP A 497 -33.48 21.25 -3.11
CA ASP A 497 -32.50 21.67 -4.10
C ASP A 497 -31.27 20.75 -4.14
N ILE A 498 -30.83 20.23 -2.99
CA ILE A 498 -29.73 19.26 -2.93
C ILE A 498 -30.15 17.92 -3.56
N VAL A 499 -31.37 17.45 -3.26
CA VAL A 499 -31.93 16.23 -3.88
C VAL A 499 -31.99 16.37 -5.39
N GLU A 500 -32.44 17.51 -5.89
CA GLU A 500 -32.55 17.77 -7.33
C GLU A 500 -31.18 17.97 -7.99
N ARG A 501 -30.23 18.62 -7.31
CA ARG A 501 -28.83 18.72 -7.77
C ARG A 501 -28.22 17.33 -7.98
N GLN A 502 -28.37 16.45 -6.99
CA GLN A 502 -27.92 15.06 -7.09
C GLN A 502 -28.62 14.30 -8.23
N ARG A 503 -29.95 14.41 -8.35
CA ARG A 503 -30.73 13.78 -9.43
C ARG A 503 -30.20 14.18 -10.80
N LYS A 504 -30.03 15.49 -11.03
CA LYS A 504 -29.53 16.03 -12.30
C LYS A 504 -28.14 15.51 -12.62
N LEU A 505 -27.24 15.47 -11.65
CA LEU A 505 -25.89 14.96 -11.87
C LEU A 505 -25.91 13.47 -12.26
N ILE A 506 -26.63 12.64 -11.50
CA ILE A 506 -26.77 11.20 -11.78
C ILE A 506 -27.30 10.99 -13.21
N GLN A 507 -28.37 11.71 -13.60
CA GLN A 507 -28.95 11.64 -14.94
C GLN A 507 -27.97 12.08 -16.04
N ARG A 508 -27.16 13.12 -15.81
CA ARG A 508 -26.17 13.60 -16.80
C ARG A 508 -25.05 12.59 -17.07
N PHE A 509 -24.73 11.72 -16.10
CA PHE A 509 -23.82 10.59 -16.32
C PHE A 509 -24.52 9.36 -16.93
N GLY A 510 -25.82 9.45 -17.22
CA GLY A 510 -26.61 8.37 -17.81
C GLY A 510 -27.07 7.29 -16.83
N LEU A 511 -27.00 7.56 -15.52
CA LEU A 511 -27.39 6.61 -14.49
C LEU A 511 -28.89 6.70 -14.16
N PRO A 512 -29.52 5.57 -13.76
CA PRO A 512 -30.92 5.58 -13.36
C PRO A 512 -31.11 6.28 -12.01
N THR A 513 -32.29 6.87 -11.85
CA THR A 513 -32.73 7.53 -10.59
C THR A 513 -33.97 6.88 -9.98
N CYS A 514 -34.56 5.92 -10.69
CA CYS A 514 -35.69 5.07 -10.31
C CYS A 514 -35.58 3.73 -11.06
N CYS A 515 -36.39 2.75 -10.70
CA CYS A 515 -36.45 1.45 -11.38
C CYS A 515 -37.88 0.92 -11.41
N SER A 516 -38.40 0.56 -12.58
CA SER A 516 -39.75 0.00 -12.71
C SER A 516 -39.79 -1.51 -12.51
N ASP A 517 -40.96 -2.09 -12.27
CA ASP A 517 -41.19 -3.55 -12.32
C ASP A 517 -40.30 -4.36 -11.34
N VAL A 518 -40.00 -3.81 -10.16
CA VAL A 518 -39.29 -4.53 -9.08
C VAL A 518 -40.23 -4.77 -7.91
N ASP A 519 -40.23 -5.99 -7.36
CA ASP A 519 -41.03 -6.30 -6.18
C ASP A 519 -40.52 -5.53 -4.96
N ARG A 520 -41.22 -4.44 -4.63
CA ARG A 520 -40.96 -3.62 -3.44
C ARG A 520 -40.95 -4.43 -2.14
N ALA A 521 -41.84 -5.42 -2.01
CA ALA A 521 -41.89 -6.23 -0.80
C ALA A 521 -40.62 -7.10 -0.69
N GLY A 522 -40.15 -7.63 -1.83
CA GLY A 522 -38.85 -8.29 -1.98
C GLY A 522 -37.67 -7.40 -1.58
N VAL A 523 -37.64 -6.14 -2.06
CA VAL A 523 -36.59 -5.17 -1.71
C VAL A 523 -36.55 -4.90 -0.20
N LEU A 524 -37.69 -4.61 0.42
CA LEU A 524 -37.80 -4.39 1.86
C LEU A 524 -37.32 -5.62 2.65
N LYS A 525 -37.76 -6.82 2.23
CA LYS A 525 -37.35 -8.07 2.88
C LYS A 525 -35.85 -8.32 2.75
N ALA A 526 -35.25 -8.04 1.60
CA ALA A 526 -33.81 -8.17 1.40
C ALA A 526 -33.03 -7.20 2.30
N MET A 527 -33.48 -5.95 2.43
CA MET A 527 -32.90 -4.97 3.36
C MET A 527 -32.99 -5.44 4.82
N GLU A 528 -34.09 -6.08 5.22
CA GLU A 528 -34.25 -6.65 6.57
C GLU A 528 -33.34 -7.87 6.84
N LEU A 529 -33.06 -8.68 5.82
CA LEU A 529 -32.17 -9.82 5.95
C LEU A 529 -30.72 -9.36 6.15
N ASP A 530 -30.26 -8.36 5.41
CA ASP A 530 -28.94 -7.73 5.61
C ASP A 530 -28.82 -7.15 7.03
N LYS A 531 -29.90 -6.57 7.56
CA LYS A 531 -30.01 -6.10 8.94
C LYS A 531 -29.85 -7.22 9.98
N LYS A 532 -30.50 -8.37 9.79
CA LYS A 532 -30.45 -9.50 10.75
C LYS A 532 -29.04 -10.07 10.92
N VAL A 533 -28.21 -9.98 9.87
CA VAL A 533 -26.80 -10.37 9.93
C VAL A 533 -25.96 -9.42 10.80
N ARG A 534 -26.42 -8.17 11.02
CA ARG A 534 -25.68 -7.11 11.72
C ARG A 534 -26.14 -6.81 13.17
N GLU A 535 -27.04 -7.62 13.75
CA GLU A 535 -27.59 -7.45 15.13
C GLU A 535 -27.90 -5.98 15.51
N GLY A 536 -28.92 -5.35 14.90
CA GLY A 536 -29.27 -3.97 15.28
C GLY A 536 -30.35 -3.31 14.42
N ALA A 537 -30.64 -2.04 14.69
CA ALA A 537 -31.43 -1.17 13.80
C ALA A 537 -30.66 -0.93 12.48
N VAL A 538 -31.38 -0.62 11.37
CA VAL A 538 -30.70 -0.28 10.12
C VAL A 538 -29.96 1.04 10.33
N ARG A 539 -28.64 1.01 10.23
CA ARG A 539 -27.81 2.21 10.30
C ARG A 539 -27.72 2.84 8.92
N TRP A 540 -28.56 3.85 8.70
CA TRP A 540 -28.62 4.61 7.45
C TRP A 540 -27.44 5.56 7.35
N VAL A 541 -26.86 5.65 6.15
CA VAL A 541 -25.95 6.72 5.78
C VAL A 541 -26.75 7.74 4.99
N LEU A 542 -26.92 8.92 5.57
CA LEU A 542 -27.71 10.03 5.03
C LEU A 542 -26.81 11.27 4.89
N LEU A 543 -27.34 12.36 4.32
CA LEU A 543 -26.63 13.64 4.22
C LEU A 543 -27.25 14.66 5.17
N LYS A 544 -26.41 15.49 5.79
CA LYS A 544 -26.79 16.76 6.42
C LYS A 544 -26.47 17.95 5.52
N ASP A 545 -25.49 17.79 4.65
CA ASP A 545 -25.14 18.66 3.53
C ASP A 545 -24.22 17.85 2.60
N ILE A 546 -23.90 18.39 1.43
CA ILE A 546 -22.85 17.83 0.56
C ILE A 546 -21.53 17.85 1.33
N GLY A 547 -20.80 16.73 1.30
CA GLY A 547 -19.57 16.52 2.08
C GLY A 547 -19.80 16.26 3.58
N GLN A 548 -21.05 16.19 4.04
CA GLN A 548 -21.41 15.99 5.45
C GLN A 548 -22.32 14.77 5.66
N PRO A 549 -21.78 13.55 5.53
CA PRO A 549 -22.53 12.31 5.74
C PRO A 549 -22.77 12.10 7.24
N ILE A 550 -23.96 11.59 7.57
CA ILE A 550 -24.35 11.27 8.94
C ILE A 550 -24.93 9.88 9.03
N PHE A 551 -24.88 9.30 10.23
CA PHE A 551 -25.55 8.04 10.54
C PHE A 551 -26.89 8.30 11.22
N ARG A 552 -27.93 7.59 10.83
CA ARG A 552 -29.25 7.60 11.48
C ARG A 552 -29.77 6.17 11.68
N GLU A 553 -30.33 5.90 12.84
CA GLU A 553 -30.94 4.58 13.18
C GLU A 553 -32.44 4.70 13.48
N ASP A 554 -32.92 5.94 13.59
CA ASP A 554 -34.29 6.36 13.93
C ASP A 554 -35.12 6.71 12.68
N VAL A 555 -34.75 6.15 11.52
CA VAL A 555 -35.55 6.29 10.29
C VAL A 555 -36.78 5.40 10.40
N LEU A 556 -37.97 6.02 10.40
CA LEU A 556 -39.24 5.31 10.49
C LEU A 556 -39.48 4.46 9.24
N LEU A 557 -39.99 3.24 9.44
CA LEU A 557 -40.29 2.31 8.33
C LEU A 557 -41.26 2.92 7.31
N GLU A 558 -42.22 3.72 7.76
CA GLU A 558 -43.18 4.41 6.89
C GLU A 558 -42.50 5.35 5.89
N GLU A 559 -41.45 6.07 6.32
CA GLU A 559 -40.65 6.92 5.43
C GLU A 559 -39.88 6.09 4.39
N VAL A 560 -39.32 4.96 4.81
CA VAL A 560 -38.62 4.03 3.91
C VAL A 560 -39.57 3.48 2.87
N VAL A 561 -40.76 3.01 3.27
CA VAL A 561 -41.77 2.46 2.37
C VAL A 561 -42.21 3.51 1.35
N SER A 562 -42.49 4.73 1.81
CA SER A 562 -42.93 5.81 0.93
C SER A 562 -41.83 6.29 -0.02
N VAL A 563 -40.56 6.29 0.39
CA VAL A 563 -39.45 6.54 -0.55
C VAL A 563 -39.33 5.43 -1.58
N LEU A 564 -39.48 4.16 -1.18
CA LEU A 564 -39.46 3.04 -2.13
C LEU A 564 -40.64 3.09 -3.11
N GLU A 565 -41.82 3.58 -2.70
CA GLU A 565 -42.96 3.81 -3.62
C GLU A 565 -42.62 4.82 -4.73
N GLU A 566 -41.88 5.88 -4.40
CA GLU A 566 -41.46 6.87 -5.39
C GLU A 566 -40.31 6.38 -6.28
N LEU A 567 -39.43 5.52 -5.76
CA LEU A 567 -38.30 4.98 -6.53
C LEU A 567 -38.70 3.81 -7.45
N LEU A 568 -39.71 3.03 -7.06
CA LEU A 568 -40.10 1.79 -7.72
C LEU A 568 -41.41 1.97 -8.49
N THR A 569 -41.35 2.77 -9.56
CA THR A 569 -42.50 3.28 -10.33
C THR A 569 -42.80 2.51 -11.60
#